data_AF-A0A960FVB8-F1
#
_entry.id   AF-A0A960FVB8-F1
#
_cell.length_a   1.000
_cell.length_b   1.000
_cell.length_c   1.000
_cell.angle_alpha   90.00
_cell.angle_beta   90.00
_cell.angle_gamma   90.00
#
_symmetry.space_group_name_H-M   'P 1'
#
loop_
_entity.id
_entity.type
_entity.pdbx_description
1 polymer ?
#
loop_
_entity_poly.entity_id
_entity_poly.type
_entity_poly.pdbx_seq_one_letter_code
_entity_poly.pdbx_strand_id
1 'polypeptide(L)'
;MARQSFSDEQILAALREAARICGEPLSHGTYDGVARQVAGPSSARIIQRFSSWREACSAAGVTTTATSRRYTPKWDGTSVAAAVAQYLSSTGSTGTYADYQAWAREGDGRPSGATVRNVLGRWNEAKTAALSL
;
A
#
# COMPACT_ATOMS: atom_id res chain seq x y z
N MET A 1 19.57 -30.50 0.42
CA MET A 1 20.25 -29.19 0.49
C MET A 1 20.03 -28.61 1.88
N ALA A 2 21.10 -28.27 2.61
CA ALA A 2 21.00 -27.76 3.98
C ALA A 2 20.40 -26.35 4.01
N ARG A 3 19.35 -26.14 4.80
CA ARG A 3 18.79 -24.81 5.06
C ARG A 3 19.72 -24.13 6.05
N GLN A 4 20.62 -23.26 5.56
CA GLN A 4 21.43 -22.42 6.46
C GLN A 4 20.49 -21.64 7.39
N SER A 5 20.70 -21.80 8.70
CA SER A 5 20.02 -21.04 9.75
C SER A 5 20.84 -19.78 10.03
N PHE A 6 20.28 -18.63 9.73
CA PHE A 6 20.86 -17.34 10.09
C PHE A 6 20.31 -16.90 11.45
N SER A 7 21.20 -16.50 12.36
CA SER A 7 20.79 -15.79 13.57
C SER A 7 20.38 -14.35 13.23
N ASP A 8 19.67 -13.68 14.15
CA ASP A 8 19.34 -12.26 13.98
C ASP A 8 20.59 -11.42 13.80
N GLU A 9 21.62 -11.64 14.63
CA GLU A 9 22.86 -10.86 14.53
C GLU A 9 23.56 -11.05 13.18
N GLN A 10 23.56 -12.26 12.62
CA GLN A 10 24.12 -12.49 11.28
C GLN A 10 23.35 -11.73 10.20
N ILE A 11 22.03 -11.62 10.34
CA ILE A 11 21.18 -10.85 9.43
C ILE A 11 21.47 -9.35 9.57
N LEU A 12 21.54 -8.85 10.79
CA LEU A 12 21.83 -7.43 11.05
C LEU A 12 23.24 -7.05 10.56
N ALA A 13 24.24 -7.91 10.78
CA ALA A 13 25.58 -7.71 10.26
C ALA A 13 25.62 -7.67 8.73
N ALA A 14 24.90 -8.59 8.06
CA ALA A 14 24.79 -8.61 6.61
C ALA A 14 24.12 -7.33 6.06
N LEU A 15 23.08 -6.82 6.72
CA LEU A 15 22.44 -5.56 6.35
C LEU A 15 23.39 -4.36 6.49
N ARG A 16 24.15 -4.28 7.58
CA ARG A 16 25.16 -3.22 7.80
C ARG A 16 26.27 -3.27 6.76
N GLU A 17 26.75 -4.46 6.40
CA GLU A 17 27.79 -4.62 5.39
C GLU A 17 27.27 -4.28 3.98
N ALA A 18 26.06 -4.72 3.65
CA ALA A 18 25.42 -4.36 2.38
C ALA A 18 25.21 -2.85 2.25
N ALA A 19 24.83 -2.17 3.33
CA ALA A 19 24.73 -0.71 3.36
C ALA A 19 26.10 -0.03 3.14
N ARG A 20 27.19 -0.58 3.69
CA ARG A 20 28.55 -0.08 3.42
C ARG A 20 28.97 -0.26 1.95
N ILE A 21 28.60 -1.37 1.32
CA ILE A 21 28.95 -1.67 -0.09
C ILE A 21 28.12 -0.83 -1.07
N CYS A 22 26.81 -0.75 -0.84
CA CYS A 22 25.86 -0.17 -1.81
C CYS A 22 25.46 1.26 -1.49
N GLY A 23 25.75 1.75 -0.29
CA GLY A 23 25.27 3.01 0.23
C GLY A 23 23.84 2.93 0.79
N GLU A 24 23.46 4.00 1.48
CA GLU A 24 22.12 4.21 2.01
C GLU A 24 21.37 5.24 1.14
N PRO A 25 20.05 5.08 0.92
CA PRO A 25 19.18 4.10 1.55
C PRO A 25 19.23 2.71 0.90
N LEU A 26 19.30 1.66 1.71
CA LEU A 26 19.39 0.27 1.25
C LEU A 26 18.00 -0.28 0.88
N SER A 27 17.78 -0.60 -0.40
CA SER A 27 16.57 -1.29 -0.86
C SER A 27 16.74 -2.81 -0.78
N HIS A 28 15.63 -3.57 -0.64
CA HIS A 28 15.69 -5.04 -0.68
C HIS A 28 16.26 -5.59 -1.99
N GLY A 29 16.00 -4.92 -3.13
CA GLY A 29 16.50 -5.36 -4.44
C GLY A 29 18.01 -5.15 -4.57
N THR A 30 18.50 -4.00 -4.09
CA THR A 30 19.94 -3.71 -3.99
C THR A 30 20.62 -4.72 -3.07
N TYR A 31 20.03 -5.00 -1.91
CA TYR A 31 20.56 -5.99 -0.98
C TYR A 31 20.59 -7.40 -1.58
N ASP A 32 19.54 -7.87 -2.25
CA ASP A 32 19.53 -9.21 -2.86
C ASP A 32 20.64 -9.38 -3.91
N GLY A 33 21.06 -8.31 -4.57
CA GLY A 33 22.22 -8.28 -5.47
C GLY A 33 23.56 -8.56 -4.78
N VAL A 34 23.70 -8.21 -3.50
CA VAL A 34 24.92 -8.40 -2.71
C VAL A 34 24.77 -9.43 -1.58
N ALA A 35 23.59 -10.03 -1.39
CA ALA A 35 23.28 -10.91 -0.26
C ALA A 35 24.29 -12.06 -0.10
N ARG A 36 24.72 -12.66 -1.22
CA ARG A 36 25.75 -13.72 -1.20
C ARG A 36 27.13 -13.20 -0.80
N GLN A 37 27.49 -11.97 -1.19
CA GLN A 37 28.77 -11.34 -0.86
C GLN A 37 28.87 -11.03 0.62
N VAL A 38 27.77 -10.62 1.26
CA VAL A 38 27.71 -10.32 2.69
C VAL A 38 27.35 -11.53 3.56
N ALA A 39 27.36 -12.74 2.96
CA ALA A 39 26.94 -13.99 3.61
C ALA A 39 25.59 -13.87 4.34
N GLY A 40 24.65 -13.11 3.76
CA GLY A 40 23.32 -12.87 4.29
C GLY A 40 22.24 -13.73 3.62
N PRO A 41 21.07 -13.92 4.25
CA PRO A 41 19.93 -14.56 3.61
C PRO A 41 19.28 -13.63 2.58
N SER A 42 18.31 -14.14 1.80
CA SER A 42 17.50 -13.31 0.92
C SER A 42 16.61 -12.33 1.69
N SER A 43 16.26 -11.21 1.04
CA SER A 43 15.34 -10.20 1.58
C SER A 43 14.00 -10.79 2.04
N ALA A 44 13.45 -11.75 1.30
CA ALA A 44 12.22 -12.46 1.68
C ALA A 44 12.34 -13.20 3.02
N ARG A 45 13.50 -13.83 3.29
CA ARG A 45 13.75 -14.49 4.57
C ARG A 45 13.90 -13.48 5.70
N ILE A 46 14.54 -12.34 5.43
CA ILE A 46 14.66 -11.24 6.38
C ILE A 46 13.28 -10.72 6.76
N ILE A 47 12.40 -10.47 5.78
CA ILE A 47 11.02 -10.03 6.01
C ILE A 47 10.24 -11.06 6.84
N GLN A 48 10.37 -12.35 6.56
CA GLN A 48 9.72 -13.40 7.37
C GLN A 48 10.16 -13.40 8.83
N ARG A 49 11.41 -13.02 9.10
CA ARG A 49 12.01 -13.06 10.45
C ARG A 49 11.78 -11.78 11.24
N PHE A 50 11.80 -10.62 10.58
CA PHE A 50 11.67 -9.29 11.19
C PHE A 50 10.32 -8.61 10.90
N SER A 51 9.36 -9.34 10.33
CA SER A 51 8.04 -8.87 9.90
C SER A 51 8.02 -7.88 8.73
N SER A 52 9.04 -7.03 8.57
CA SER A 52 9.21 -6.19 7.40
C SER A 52 10.68 -5.84 7.12
N TRP A 53 10.95 -5.41 5.89
CA TRP A 53 12.28 -4.90 5.51
C TRP A 53 12.67 -3.67 6.32
N ARG A 54 11.70 -2.80 6.61
CA ARG A 54 11.91 -1.59 7.41
C ARG A 54 12.33 -1.93 8.83
N GLU A 55 11.64 -2.87 9.47
CA GLU A 55 11.99 -3.30 10.84
C GLU A 55 13.38 -3.92 10.88
N ALA A 56 13.76 -4.73 9.87
CA ALA A 56 15.10 -5.29 9.80
C ALA A 56 16.19 -4.22 9.63
N CYS A 57 16.00 -3.26 8.71
CA CYS A 57 16.93 -2.14 8.53
C CYS A 57 17.01 -1.25 9.78
N SER A 58 15.87 -1.00 10.44
CA SER A 58 15.83 -0.25 11.71
C SER A 58 16.61 -0.96 12.82
N ALA A 59 16.41 -2.27 12.98
CA ALA A 59 17.18 -3.08 13.93
C ALA A 59 18.69 -3.12 13.60
N ALA A 60 19.05 -3.00 12.32
CA ALA A 60 20.44 -2.96 11.87
C ALA A 60 21.08 -1.56 12.02
N GLY A 61 20.29 -0.51 12.25
CA GLY A 61 20.75 0.88 12.24
C GLY A 61 21.03 1.43 10.83
N VAL A 62 20.38 0.86 9.81
CA VAL A 62 20.56 1.20 8.39
C VAL A 62 19.34 1.95 7.87
N THR A 63 19.55 3.04 7.12
CA THR A 63 18.46 3.73 6.43
C THR A 63 17.98 2.92 5.24
N THR A 64 16.67 2.71 5.12
CA THR A 64 16.04 2.10 3.94
C THR A 64 15.13 3.10 3.26
N THR A 65 15.06 3.07 1.93
CA THR A 65 14.00 3.75 1.20
C THR A 65 12.71 3.09 1.63
N ALA A 66 11.84 3.86 2.28
CA ALA A 66 10.51 3.38 2.59
C ALA A 66 9.84 2.90 1.29
N THR A 67 9.66 1.58 1.12
CA THR A 67 8.59 1.05 0.26
C THR A 67 7.25 1.26 0.97
N SER A 68 7.00 2.48 1.42
CA SER A 68 5.67 3.04 1.30
C SER A 68 5.81 3.94 0.10
N ARG A 69 5.44 3.44 -1.08
CA ARG A 69 4.76 4.35 -2.00
C ARG A 69 3.68 4.96 -1.11
N ARG A 70 3.66 6.29 -0.95
CA ARG A 70 2.46 6.96 -0.48
C ARG A 70 1.39 6.50 -1.45
N TYR A 71 0.61 5.50 -1.05
CA TYR A 71 -0.56 5.10 -1.77
C TYR A 71 -1.51 6.24 -1.51
N THR A 72 -1.49 7.23 -2.39
CA THR A 72 -2.59 8.17 -2.50
C THR A 72 -3.70 7.35 -3.11
N PRO A 73 -4.74 6.97 -2.34
CA PRO A 73 -5.87 6.30 -2.93
C PRO A 73 -6.38 7.22 -4.04
N LYS A 74 -6.63 6.67 -5.23
CA LYS A 74 -7.31 7.43 -6.30
C LYS A 74 -8.65 8.02 -5.80
N TRP A 75 -9.18 7.44 -4.73
CA TRP A 75 -10.48 7.73 -4.13
C TRP A 75 -10.34 7.78 -2.60
N ASP A 76 -10.41 8.96 -2.04
CA ASP A 76 -10.63 9.18 -0.60
C ASP A 76 -12.12 9.34 -0.28
N GLY A 77 -12.47 9.35 1.00
CA GLY A 77 -13.87 9.48 1.42
C GLY A 77 -14.57 10.71 0.84
N THR A 78 -13.88 11.84 0.80
CA THR A 78 -14.43 13.12 0.32
C THR A 78 -14.69 13.10 -1.19
N SER A 79 -13.74 12.64 -2.00
CA SER A 79 -13.89 12.53 -3.46
C SER A 79 -14.99 11.53 -3.85
N VAL A 80 -15.11 10.42 -3.13
CA VAL A 80 -16.19 9.44 -3.35
C VAL A 80 -17.54 10.03 -2.95
N ALA A 81 -17.64 10.71 -1.80
CA ALA A 81 -18.87 11.37 -1.37
C ALA A 81 -19.30 12.47 -2.35
N ALA A 82 -18.35 13.24 -2.90
CA ALA A 82 -18.63 14.28 -3.88
C ALA A 82 -19.19 13.70 -5.19
N ALA A 83 -18.67 12.56 -5.63
CA ALA A 83 -19.21 11.85 -6.79
C ALA A 83 -20.64 11.34 -6.55
N VAL A 84 -20.94 10.87 -5.33
CA VAL A 84 -22.31 10.48 -4.94
C VAL A 84 -23.23 11.71 -4.90
N ALA A 85 -22.79 12.84 -4.35
CA ALA A 85 -23.56 14.09 -4.35
C ALA A 85 -23.84 14.60 -5.77
N GLN A 86 -22.86 14.52 -6.67
CA GLN A 86 -23.03 14.86 -8.09
C GLN A 86 -24.10 13.97 -8.75
N TYR A 87 -24.06 12.66 -8.50
CA TYR A 87 -25.08 11.75 -8.99
C TYR A 87 -26.47 12.07 -8.41
N LEU A 88 -26.59 12.31 -7.11
CA LEU A 88 -27.88 12.64 -6.48
C LEU A 88 -28.45 13.97 -7.00
N SER A 89 -27.59 14.89 -7.41
CA SER A 89 -27.99 16.17 -8.00
C SER A 89 -28.24 16.09 -9.51
N SER A 90 -27.98 14.95 -10.15
CA SER A 90 -28.15 14.79 -11.60
C SER A 90 -29.63 14.56 -11.96
N THR A 91 -30.07 15.21 -13.04
CA THR A 91 -31.45 15.08 -13.53
C THR A 91 -31.74 13.64 -13.93
N GLY A 92 -32.80 13.06 -13.36
CA GLY A 92 -33.19 11.67 -13.62
C GLY A 92 -32.59 10.65 -12.65
N SER A 93 -31.79 11.09 -11.67
CA SER A 93 -31.30 10.22 -10.61
C SER A 93 -32.45 9.65 -9.77
N THR A 94 -32.48 8.33 -9.65
CA THR A 94 -33.43 7.62 -8.76
C THR A 94 -32.92 7.51 -7.32
N GLY A 95 -31.68 7.92 -7.06
CA GLY A 95 -31.03 7.79 -5.75
C GLY A 95 -30.73 6.35 -5.31
N THR A 96 -30.87 5.38 -6.22
CA THR A 96 -30.63 3.96 -5.94
C THR A 96 -29.20 3.56 -6.26
N TYR A 97 -28.70 2.54 -5.56
CA TYR A 97 -27.34 2.03 -5.80
C TYR A 97 -27.17 1.43 -7.21
N ALA A 98 -28.22 0.80 -7.76
CA ALA A 98 -28.19 0.22 -9.10
C ALA A 98 -28.07 1.31 -10.17
N ASP A 99 -28.83 2.39 -10.02
CA ASP A 99 -28.83 3.53 -10.91
C ASP A 99 -27.52 4.34 -10.81
N TYR A 100 -26.99 4.55 -9.60
CA TYR A 100 -25.63 5.10 -9.42
C TYR A 100 -24.59 4.30 -10.21
N GLN A 101 -24.65 2.96 -10.15
CA GLN A 101 -23.72 2.12 -10.89
C GLN A 101 -23.88 2.23 -12.41
N ALA A 102 -25.09 2.50 -12.92
CA ALA A 102 -25.30 2.75 -14.34
C ALA A 102 -24.69 4.10 -14.72
N TRP A 103 -25.05 5.16 -13.99
CA TRP A 103 -24.50 6.51 -14.16
C TRP A 103 -22.96 6.55 -14.06
N ALA A 104 -22.37 5.80 -13.14
CA ALA A 104 -20.91 5.75 -12.97
C ALA A 104 -20.19 5.05 -14.13
N ARG A 105 -20.86 4.13 -14.85
CA ARG A 105 -20.27 3.45 -16.01
C ARG A 105 -20.25 4.32 -17.27
N GLU A 106 -21.16 5.28 -17.37
CA GLU A 106 -21.27 6.17 -18.52
C GLU A 106 -20.24 7.31 -18.50
N GLY A 107 -19.61 7.59 -17.35
CA GLY A 107 -18.65 8.68 -17.21
C GLY A 107 -17.26 8.21 -16.83
N ASP A 108 -16.27 8.65 -17.61
CA ASP A 108 -14.88 8.45 -17.26
C ASP A 108 -14.51 9.19 -15.97
N GLY A 109 -13.72 8.53 -15.13
CA GLY A 109 -13.26 9.11 -13.88
C GLY A 109 -14.32 9.19 -12.78
N ARG A 110 -15.34 8.33 -12.79
CA ARG A 110 -16.30 8.16 -11.67
C ARG A 110 -15.93 6.94 -10.81
N PRO A 111 -16.07 6.99 -9.46
CA PRO A 111 -15.84 5.82 -8.64
C PRO A 111 -16.91 4.76 -8.94
N SER A 112 -16.49 3.49 -9.03
CA SER A 112 -17.44 2.40 -9.21
C SER A 112 -18.30 2.21 -7.96
N GLY A 113 -19.47 1.58 -8.07
CA GLY A 113 -20.26 1.23 -6.89
C GLY A 113 -19.49 0.37 -5.87
N ALA A 114 -18.58 -0.50 -6.33
CA ALA A 114 -17.70 -1.25 -5.44
C ALA A 114 -16.71 -0.33 -4.70
N THR A 115 -16.16 0.67 -5.38
CA THR A 115 -15.31 1.71 -4.77
C THR A 115 -16.08 2.46 -3.70
N VAL A 116 -17.32 2.87 -3.98
CA VAL A 116 -18.18 3.53 -2.98
C VAL A 116 -18.33 2.67 -1.74
N ARG A 117 -18.62 1.37 -1.89
CA ARG A 117 -18.78 0.49 -0.73
C ARG A 117 -17.49 0.30 0.07
N ASN A 118 -16.36 0.17 -0.62
CA ASN A 118 -15.08 -0.04 0.03
C ASN A 118 -14.62 1.19 0.82
N VAL A 119 -15.00 2.39 0.38
CA VAL A 119 -14.55 3.66 0.97
C VAL A 119 -15.56 4.24 1.98
N LEU A 120 -16.86 4.20 1.68
CA LEU A 120 -17.92 4.84 2.47
C LEU A 120 -18.87 3.84 3.14
N GLY A 121 -18.72 2.54 2.91
CA GLY A 121 -19.57 1.51 3.52
C GLY A 121 -20.91 1.32 2.80
N ARG A 122 -22.01 1.27 3.55
CA ARG A 122 -23.34 0.97 2.97
C ARG A 122 -23.85 2.13 2.12
N TRP A 123 -24.74 1.87 1.16
CA TRP A 123 -25.27 2.93 0.29
C TRP A 123 -25.96 4.07 1.06
N ASN A 124 -26.65 3.76 2.16
CA ASN A 124 -27.24 4.81 3.01
C ASN A 124 -26.17 5.66 3.74
N GLU A 125 -25.05 5.07 4.14
CA GLU A 125 -23.90 5.80 4.71
C GLU A 125 -23.27 6.71 3.65
N ALA A 126 -23.10 6.21 2.41
CA ALA A 126 -22.61 6.99 1.30
C ALA A 126 -23.50 8.20 0.96
N LYS A 127 -24.83 8.03 0.96
CA LYS A 127 -25.77 9.15 0.80
C LYS A 127 -25.69 10.15 1.94
N THR A 128 -25.58 9.67 3.18
CA THR A 128 -25.44 10.54 4.36
C THR A 128 -24.15 11.36 4.29
N ALA A 129 -23.03 10.72 3.92
CA ALA A 129 -21.75 11.38 3.69
C ALA A 129 -21.85 12.42 2.57
N ALA A 130 -22.52 12.10 1.45
CA ALA A 130 -22.74 13.03 0.35
C ALA A 130 -23.58 14.26 0.72
N LEU A 131 -24.57 14.10 1.61
CA LEU A 131 -25.40 15.20 2.12
C LEU A 131 -24.72 16.04 3.20
N SER A 132 -23.58 15.58 3.73
CA SER A 132 -22.81 16.26 4.79
C SER A 132 -21.58 17.00 4.25
N LEU A 133 -21.43 17.08 2.92
CA LEU A 133 -20.42 17.87 2.22
C LEU A 133 -20.85 19.34 2.14
#